data_AF-A0A543PK14-F1
#
_entry.id   AF-A0A543PK14-F1
#
_cell.length_a   1.000
_cell.length_b   1.000
_cell.length_c   1.000
_cell.angle_alpha   90.00
_cell.angle_beta   90.00
_cell.angle_gamma   90.00
#
_symmetry.space_group_name_H-M   'P 1'
#
loop_
_entity.id
_entity.type
_entity.pdbx_description
1 polymer ?
#
loop_
_entity_poly.entity_id
_entity_poly.type
_entity_poly.pdbx_seq_one_letter_code
_entity_poly.pdbx_strand_id
1 'polypeptide(L)' 'MTDTSALFDEPSTRAAVTVEVGPHTARLRGYGLERTLQELHIPHTACSDHWCITVDRVADLLARIEYADRRAVQLTAVVR' A
#
# COMPACT_ATOMS: atom_id res chain seq x y z
N MET A 1 -29.39 5.61 14.26
CA MET A 1 -28.15 6.41 14.22
C MET A 1 -27.05 5.43 13.91
N THR A 2 -26.55 5.45 12.68
CA THR A 2 -25.54 4.48 12.22
C THR A 2 -24.19 5.00 12.70
N ASP A 3 -23.54 4.21 13.57
CA ASP A 3 -22.19 4.43 14.08
C ASP A 3 -21.18 4.42 12.91
N THR A 4 -20.91 5.60 12.36
CA THR A 4 -19.89 5.84 11.33
C THR A 4 -18.62 6.46 11.94
N SER A 5 -18.32 6.15 13.20
CA SER A 5 -17.23 6.83 13.95
C SER A 5 -16.10 5.91 14.43
N ALA A 6 -16.00 4.68 13.93
CA ALA A 6 -14.93 3.74 14.34
C ALA A 6 -14.08 3.19 13.18
N LEU A 7 -14.09 3.81 11.99
CA LEU A 7 -13.24 3.37 10.86
C LEU A 7 -11.92 4.13 10.74
N PHE A 8 -11.74 5.18 11.54
CA PHE A 8 -10.53 5.98 11.63
C PHE A 8 -10.08 6.07 13.09
N ASP A 9 -9.83 4.92 13.72
CA ASP A 9 -8.86 4.91 14.81
C ASP A 9 -7.55 5.44 14.20
N GLU A 10 -7.19 6.68 14.50
CA GLU A 10 -5.89 7.26 14.17
C GLU A 10 -4.80 6.39 14.85
N PRO A 11 -4.00 5.59 14.11
CA PRO A 11 -2.83 5.00 14.71
C PRO A 11 -1.73 6.06 14.60
N SER A 12 -1.17 6.47 15.74
CA SER A 12 -0.02 7.37 15.86
C SER A 12 1.29 6.77 15.32
N THR A 13 1.22 5.89 14.33
CA THR A 13 2.33 5.12 13.80
C THR A 13 2.32 5.22 12.29
N ARG A 14 3.52 5.35 11.72
CA ARG A 14 3.86 4.94 10.36
C ARG A 14 3.23 3.58 10.06
N ALA A 15 1.94 3.56 9.69
CA ALA A 15 1.19 2.32 9.53
C ALA A 15 1.91 1.49 8.46
N ALA A 16 2.18 0.22 8.75
CA ALA A 16 2.91 -0.62 7.81
C ALA A 16 2.15 -0.66 6.47
N VAL A 17 2.90 -0.57 5.37
CA VAL A 17 2.32 -0.82 4.04
C VAL A 17 2.29 -2.32 3.85
N THR A 18 1.11 -2.88 3.64
CA THR A 18 0.94 -4.29 3.30
C THR A 18 1.02 -4.43 1.80
N VAL A 19 1.89 -5.34 1.34
CA VAL A 19 2.06 -5.66 -0.08
C VAL A 19 1.74 -7.14 -0.30
N GLU A 20 0.74 -7.41 -1.11
CA GLU A 20 0.35 -8.75 -1.55
C GLU A 20 0.73 -8.94 -3.01
N VAL A 21 1.59 -9.91 -3.31
CA VAL A 21 2.10 -10.15 -4.67
C VAL A 21 1.39 -11.37 -5.27
N GLY A 22 0.62 -11.14 -6.33
CA GLY A 22 0.03 -12.19 -7.16
C GLY A 22 0.86 -12.49 -8.42
N PRO A 23 0.34 -13.27 -9.39
CA PRO A 23 1.10 -13.72 -10.55
C PRO A 23 1.47 -12.61 -11.55
N HIS A 24 0.64 -11.56 -11.67
CA HIS A 24 0.86 -10.45 -12.61
C HIS A 24 0.66 -9.08 -11.98
N THR A 25 -0.05 -9.01 -10.87
CA THR A 25 -0.35 -7.77 -10.16
C THR A 25 -0.02 -7.92 -8.68
N ALA A 26 0.36 -6.82 -8.06
CA ALA A 26 0.49 -6.71 -6.61
C ALA A 26 -0.56 -5.75 -6.07
N ARG A 27 -1.16 -6.12 -4.95
CA ARG A 27 -2.14 -5.33 -4.20
C ARG A 27 -1.44 -4.67 -3.02
N LEU A 28 -1.74 -3.41 -2.81
CA LEU A 28 -1.11 -2.58 -1.80
C LEU A 28 -2.18 -1.98 -0.91
N ARG A 29 -1.96 -2.03 0.40
CA ARG A 29 -2.84 -1.42 1.39
C ARG A 29 -2.01 -0.67 2.42
N GLY A 30 -2.44 0.53 2.76
CA GLY A 30 -1.78 1.34 3.78
C GLY A 30 -2.34 2.75 3.81
N TYR A 31 -2.31 3.36 5.00
CA TYR A 31 -2.73 4.75 5.17
C TYR A 31 -1.82 5.69 4.38
N GLY A 32 -2.40 6.66 3.65
CA GLY A 32 -1.67 7.65 2.86
C GLY A 32 -0.94 7.11 1.63
N LEU A 33 -1.12 5.83 1.30
CA LEU A 33 -0.39 5.16 0.22
C LEU A 33 -0.67 5.76 -1.17
N GLU A 34 -1.89 6.24 -1.42
CA GLU A 34 -2.25 6.89 -2.69
C GLU A 34 -1.35 8.08 -2.98
N ARG A 35 -1.16 8.97 -1.99
CA ARG A 35 -0.29 10.14 -2.10
C ARG A 35 1.16 9.72 -2.39
N THR A 36 1.67 8.70 -1.70
CA THR A 36 3.00 8.16 -1.96
C THR A 36 3.14 7.61 -3.39
N LEU A 37 2.13 6.89 -3.90
CA LEU A 37 2.14 6.38 -5.27
C LEU A 37 2.13 7.51 -6.31
N GLN A 38 1.37 8.58 -6.04
CA GLN A 38 1.32 9.78 -6.88
C GLN A 38 2.66 10.53 -6.88
N GLU A 39 3.24 10.79 -5.71
CA GLU A 39 4.55 11.46 -5.58
C GLU A 39 5.66 10.69 -6.29
N LEU A 40 5.64 9.36 -6.20
CA LEU A 40 6.61 8.47 -6.84
C LEU A 40 6.34 8.23 -8.33
N HIS A 41 5.25 8.78 -8.88
CA HIS A 41 4.81 8.60 -10.28
C HIS A 41 4.69 7.13 -10.67
N ILE A 42 4.22 6.30 -9.73
CA ILE A 42 4.05 4.86 -9.96
C ILE A 42 2.67 4.64 -10.57
N PRO A 43 2.55 4.03 -11.76
CA PRO A 43 1.25 3.69 -12.33
C PRO A 43 0.50 2.73 -11.40
N HIS A 44 -0.69 3.13 -10.99
CA HIS A 44 -1.53 2.36 -10.08
C HIS A 44 -3.00 2.49 -10.46
N THR A 45 -3.79 1.47 -10.12
CA THR A 45 -5.23 1.46 -10.34
C THR A 45 -5.93 1.16 -9.02
N ALA A 46 -7.05 1.84 -8.76
CA ALA A 46 -7.89 1.53 -7.61
C ALA A 46 -8.57 0.16 -7.81
N CYS A 47 -8.43 -0.72 -6.83
CA CYS A 47 -9.03 -2.05 -6.80
C CYS A 47 -9.82 -2.21 -5.51
N SER A 48 -11.10 -1.85 -5.52
CA SER A 48 -11.98 -1.92 -4.33
C SER A 48 -11.38 -1.24 -3.09
N ASP A 49 -10.75 -2.00 -2.19
CA ASP A 49 -10.15 -1.56 -0.92
C ASP A 49 -8.60 -1.53 -0.94
N HIS A 50 -7.99 -1.70 -2.11
CA HIS A 50 -6.54 -1.76 -2.29
C HIS A 50 -6.09 -1.07 -3.58
N TRP A 51 -4.80 -0.77 -3.67
CA TRP A 51 -4.17 -0.27 -4.89
C TRP A 51 -3.48 -1.40 -5.64
N CYS A 52 -3.75 -1.51 -6.93
CA CYS A 52 -3.11 -2.49 -7.80
C CYS A 52 -1.95 -1.86 -8.58
N ILE A 53 -0.80 -2.53 -8.58
CA ILE A 53 0.35 -2.23 -9.44
C ILE A 53 0.82 -3.49 -10.16
N THR A 54 1.66 -3.35 -11.18
CA THR A 54 2.33 -4.48 -11.82
C THR A 54 3.48 -5.00 -10.95
N VAL A 55 3.72 -6.32 -10.96
CA VAL A 55 4.69 -6.98 -10.05
C VAL A 55 6.14 -6.53 -10.30
N ASP A 56 6.49 -6.20 -11.55
CA ASP A 56 7.80 -5.67 -11.93
C ASP A 56 8.15 -4.35 -11.22
N ARG A 57 7.14 -3.60 -10.76
CA ARG A 57 7.31 -2.33 -10.04
C ARG A 57 7.33 -2.47 -8.53
N VAL A 58 7.10 -3.67 -7.98
CA VAL A 58 7.03 -3.88 -6.53
C VAL A 58 8.38 -3.64 -5.88
N ALA A 59 9.47 -4.16 -6.43
CA ALA A 59 10.80 -4.00 -5.83
C ALA A 59 11.22 -2.52 -5.74
N ASP A 60 11.00 -1.75 -6.81
CA ASP A 60 11.28 -0.31 -6.85
C ASP A 60 10.39 0.46 -5.87
N LEU A 61 9.11 0.06 -5.76
CA LEU A 61 8.17 0.64 -4.80
C LEU A 61 8.63 0.40 -3.36
N LEU A 62 9.01 -0.83 -3.02
CA LEU A 62 9.48 -1.19 -1.68
C LEU A 62 10.70 -0.35 -1.28
N ALA A 63 11.72 -0.31 -2.15
CA ALA A 63 12.93 0.46 -1.92
C ALA A 63 12.63 1.96 -1.73
N ARG A 64 11.69 2.51 -2.51
CA ARG A 64 11.29 3.91 -2.40
C ARG A 64 10.45 4.22 -1.17
N ILE A 65 9.53 3.34 -0.76
CA ILE A 65 8.76 3.51 0.48
C ILE A 65 9.70 3.47 1.70
N GLU A 66 10.63 2.51 1.72
CA GLU A 66 11.62 2.40 2.79
C GLU A 66 12.53 3.64 2.83
N TYR A 67 12.99 4.13 1.68
CA TYR A 67 13.90 5.27 1.60
C TYR A 67 13.21 6.62 1.86
N ALA A 68 12.07 6.88 1.21
CA ALA A 68 11.40 8.18 1.25
C ALA A 68 10.58 8.39 2.53
N ASP A 69 9.89 7.36 3.00
CA ASP A 69 8.92 7.48 4.10
C ASP A 69 9.44 6.85 5.41
N ARG A 70 10.57 6.12 5.36
CA ARG A 70 11.14 5.33 6.48
C ARG A 70 10.08 4.48 7.18
N ARG A 71 9.11 3.98 6.41
CA ARG A 71 8.01 3.13 6.89
C ARG A 71 8.44 1.67 6.82
N ALA A 72 8.03 0.91 7.83
CA ALA A 72 8.15 -0.53 7.77
C ALA A 72 7.21 -1.05 6.68
N VAL A 73 7.75 -1.79 5.72
CA VAL A 73 6.94 -2.47 4.72
C VAL A 73 6.78 -3.92 5.14
N GLN A 74 5.51 -4.36 5.21
CA GLN A 74 5.20 -5.74 5.50
C GLN A 74 4.80 -6.42 4.19
N LEU A 75 5.73 -7.19 3.63
CA LEU A 75 5.45 -8.04 2.48
C LEU A 75 4.66 -9.27 2.96
N THR A 76 3.36 -9.27 2.72
CA THR A 76 2.50 -10.42 2.99
C THR A 76 2.26 -11.09 1.64
N ALA A 77 3.13 -12.01 1.25
CA ALA A 77 2.95 -12.75 0.00
C ALA A 77 1.66 -13.58 0.07
N VAL A 78 0.62 -13.17 -0.67
CA VAL A 78 -0.68 -13.84 -0.73
C VAL A 78 -0.92 -14.30 -2.17
N VAL A 79 -0.90 -15.63 -2.30
CA VAL A 79 -1.50 -16.47 -3.37
C VAL A 79 -0.59 -16.90 -4.54
N ARG A 80 -0.43 -18.23 -4.59
CA ARG A 80 -0.01 -19.10 -5.70
C ARG A 80 -1.10 -19.20 -6.77
#